data_AF-A0A2E8UZA9-F1
#
_entry.id   AF-A0A2E8UZA9-F1
#
_cell.length_a   1.000
_cell.length_b   1.000
_cell.length_c   1.000
_cell.angle_alpha   90.00
_cell.angle_beta   90.00
_cell.angle_gamma   90.00
#
_symmetry.space_group_name_H-M   'P 1'
#
loop_
_entity.id
_entity.type
_entity.pdbx_description
1 polymer ?
#
loop_
_entity_poly.entity_id
_entity_poly.type
_entity_poly.pdbx_seq_one_letter_code
_entity_poly.pdbx_strand_id
1 'polypeptide(L)'
;MARWCCAARPNLWLAARCSGPAACRRAVVVTEPTELTDLTLGEGELLDRQALRRVGGLSTELEDVTEVEYRRVRLERVLLVGVWTSGTLSQAERSLRELAQLAETAGSAVVGGVVQRRNAPDPATYVGSGKANELRDLVRSSGADTVICDGELSPGQLRTLEDIVKVKVVDRT
;
A
#
# COMPACT_ATOMS: atom_id res chain seq x y z
N MET A 1 4.43 29.15 29.98
CA MET A 1 5.36 29.12 31.13
C MET A 1 5.01 27.87 31.94
N ALA A 2 5.62 26.69 31.75
CA ALA A 2 7.01 26.24 31.77
C ALA A 2 7.62 26.11 33.18
N ARG A 3 8.29 24.95 33.40
CA ARG A 3 9.17 24.48 34.51
C ARG A 3 8.45 23.46 35.43
N TRP A 4 8.66 22.14 35.35
CA TRP A 4 9.89 21.31 35.31
C TRP A 4 10.87 21.65 36.44
N CYS A 5 10.91 20.74 37.42
CA CYS A 5 11.76 20.79 38.62
C CYS A 5 12.89 19.75 38.47
N CYS A 6 14.13 20.21 38.61
CA CYS A 6 15.37 19.42 38.63
C CYS A 6 15.69 18.84 40.01
N ALA A 7 16.38 17.69 40.07
CA ALA A 7 17.53 17.40 40.96
C ALA A 7 18.06 15.97 40.60
N ALA A 8 19.31 15.73 40.15
CA ALA A 8 20.61 15.70 40.88
C ALA A 8 20.62 14.63 42.00
N ARG A 9 21.50 13.62 42.16
CA ARG A 9 22.82 13.16 41.62
C ARG A 9 22.97 11.62 41.99
N PRO A 10 24.13 11.04 42.41
CA PRO A 10 25.08 10.20 41.63
C PRO A 10 25.31 8.77 42.21
N ASN A 11 26.13 7.96 41.52
CA ASN A 11 26.96 6.81 41.98
C ASN A 11 26.59 6.07 43.29
N LEU A 12 26.34 4.75 43.23
CA LEU A 12 27.30 3.68 43.55
C LEU A 12 26.59 2.29 43.58
N TRP A 13 27.41 1.27 43.38
CA TRP A 13 27.16 -0.16 43.20
C TRP A 13 26.52 -0.91 44.39
N LEU A 14 25.78 -2.00 44.09
CA LEU A 14 26.09 -3.41 44.44
C LEU A 14 24.94 -4.32 43.94
N ALA A 15 25.18 -5.25 43.00
CA ALA A 15 25.39 -6.70 43.24
C ALA A 15 24.12 -7.45 43.70
N ALA A 16 23.68 -8.60 43.18
CA ALA A 16 24.21 -9.58 42.25
C ALA A 16 23.11 -10.62 41.92
N ARG A 17 23.44 -11.50 40.96
CA ARG A 17 22.94 -12.88 40.68
C ARG A 17 22.09 -13.03 39.41
N CYS A 18 22.79 -13.26 38.30
CA CYS A 18 22.31 -14.18 37.27
C CYS A 18 23.18 -15.43 37.32
N SER A 19 22.54 -16.58 37.37
CA SER A 19 23.12 -17.91 37.59
C SER A 19 23.36 -18.65 36.27
N GLY A 20 24.63 -18.80 35.91
CA GLY A 20 25.17 -19.89 35.07
C GLY A 20 24.98 -19.78 33.53
N PRO A 21 25.69 -20.63 32.75
CA PRO A 21 27.06 -21.07 32.89
C PRO A 21 27.99 -20.36 31.88
N ALA A 22 29.08 -19.83 32.43
CA ALA A 22 30.42 -19.86 31.84
C ALA A 22 30.67 -19.21 30.47
N ALA A 23 31.10 -17.94 30.56
CA ALA A 23 32.43 -17.56 30.08
C ALA A 23 32.73 -17.75 28.58
N CYS A 24 32.08 -16.97 27.73
CA CYS A 24 32.62 -16.70 26.40
C CYS A 24 33.71 -15.61 26.48
N ARG A 25 34.83 -15.96 27.12
CA ARG A 25 36.12 -15.30 26.91
C ARG A 25 37.15 -16.38 26.71
N ARG A 26 37.44 -16.71 25.44
CA ARG A 26 38.74 -17.27 25.08
C ARG A 26 39.08 -16.94 23.64
N ALA A 27 40.33 -16.52 23.51
CA ALA A 27 40.99 -16.09 22.30
C ALA A 27 40.87 -17.11 21.17
N VAL A 28 40.65 -16.63 19.95
CA VAL A 28 41.05 -17.35 18.75
C VAL A 28 42.38 -16.75 18.33
N VAL A 29 43.40 -17.60 18.36
CA VAL A 29 44.77 -17.33 17.94
C VAL A 29 44.73 -17.05 16.45
N VAL A 30 45.27 -15.90 16.03
CA VAL A 30 45.62 -15.66 14.63
C VAL A 30 46.87 -16.48 14.36
N THR A 31 46.74 -17.60 13.65
CA THR A 31 47.89 -18.26 13.03
C THR A 31 48.01 -17.72 11.62
N GLU A 32 49.04 -16.92 11.39
CA GLU A 32 49.50 -16.64 10.04
C GLU A 32 50.20 -17.88 9.49
N PRO A 33 49.93 -18.28 8.25
CA PRO A 33 50.92 -18.89 7.41
C PRO A 33 51.48 -17.80 6.49
N THR A 34 52.76 -17.48 6.69
CA THR A 34 53.63 -16.96 5.65
C THR A 34 53.57 -17.90 4.44
N GLU A 35 53.32 -17.38 3.25
CA GLU A 35 54.22 -17.52 2.10
C GLU A 35 53.71 -16.70 0.91
N LEU A 36 54.66 -16.00 0.27
CA LEU A 36 54.45 -15.10 -0.85
C LEU A 36 54.06 -15.85 -2.12
N THR A 37 53.03 -15.35 -2.81
CA THR A 37 52.97 -15.41 -4.28
C THR A 37 52.41 -14.10 -4.82
N ASP A 38 53.20 -13.51 -5.71
CA ASP A 38 52.94 -12.34 -6.53
C ASP A 38 51.60 -12.50 -7.29
N LEU A 39 50.60 -11.70 -6.92
CA LEU A 39 49.33 -11.60 -7.62
C LEU A 39 48.88 -10.12 -7.60
N THR A 40 48.45 -9.70 -8.78
CA THR A 40 48.40 -8.35 -9.33
C THR A 40 47.48 -7.39 -8.57
N LEU A 41 47.77 -6.08 -8.67
CA LEU A 41 47.01 -4.94 -8.12
C LEU A 41 45.50 -4.88 -8.48
N GLY A 42 44.96 -5.86 -9.23
CA GLY A 42 43.52 -6.00 -9.51
C GLY A 42 42.82 -7.18 -8.83
N GLU A 43 43.56 -8.13 -8.24
CA GLU A 43 42.97 -9.34 -7.64
C GLU A 43 42.35 -9.07 -6.26
N GLY A 44 42.86 -8.07 -5.53
CA GLY A 44 42.26 -7.60 -4.27
C GLY A 44 40.87 -6.97 -4.44
N GLU A 45 40.66 -6.15 -5.47
CA GLU A 45 39.37 -5.51 -5.73
C GLU A 45 38.30 -6.49 -6.22
N LEU A 46 38.72 -7.54 -6.95
CA LEU A 46 37.83 -8.61 -7.40
C LEU A 46 37.37 -9.48 -6.22
N LEU A 47 38.25 -9.75 -5.25
CA LEU A 47 37.90 -10.45 -4.01
C LEU A 47 36.93 -9.62 -3.15
N ASP A 48 37.15 -8.32 -3.02
CA ASP A 48 36.26 -7.42 -2.27
C ASP A 48 34.87 -7.30 -2.92
N ARG A 49 34.78 -7.32 -4.26
CA ARG A 49 33.48 -7.35 -4.96
C ARG A 49 32.78 -8.70 -4.89
N GLN A 50 33.53 -9.80 -4.86
CA GLN A 50 32.97 -11.16 -4.73
C GLN A 50 32.63 -11.54 -3.28
N ALA A 51 33.07 -10.76 -2.30
CA ALA A 51 32.70 -10.89 -0.91
C ALA A 51 31.29 -10.37 -0.63
N LEU A 52 30.27 -11.00 -1.22
CA LEU A 52 28.93 -10.97 -0.62
C LEU A 52 29.02 -11.72 0.72
N ARG A 53 29.29 -10.94 1.78
CA ARG A 53 29.35 -11.43 3.15
C ARG A 53 27.94 -11.90 3.52
N ARG A 54 27.70 -13.22 3.53
CA ARG A 54 26.46 -13.74 4.12
C ARG A 54 26.38 -13.25 5.56
N VAL A 55 25.33 -12.50 5.87
CA VAL A 55 24.99 -12.19 7.26
C VAL A 55 24.59 -13.50 7.92
N GLY A 56 25.44 -14.00 8.82
CA GLY A 56 25.08 -15.12 9.68
C GLY A 56 23.87 -14.73 10.53
N GLY A 57 22.80 -15.52 10.45
CA GLY A 57 21.51 -15.23 11.10
C GLY A 57 20.32 -15.21 10.15
N LEU A 58 20.55 -15.24 8.83
CA LEU A 58 19.50 -15.57 7.85
C LEU A 58 19.37 -17.09 7.74
N SER A 59 18.95 -17.72 8.84
CA SER A 59 18.58 -19.14 8.86
C SER A 59 17.42 -19.34 7.89
N THR A 60 17.62 -20.14 6.85
CA THR A 60 16.53 -20.78 6.09
C THR A 60 16.04 -22.02 6.84
N GLU A 61 15.96 -21.93 8.17
CA GLU A 61 15.20 -22.89 8.96
C GLU A 61 13.75 -22.52 8.63
N LEU A 62 13.19 -23.18 7.61
CA LEU A 62 11.77 -23.07 7.33
C LEU A 62 11.05 -23.64 8.54
N GLU A 63 10.71 -22.79 9.49
CA GLU A 63 9.55 -23.03 10.33
C GLU A 63 8.38 -23.09 9.36
N ASP A 64 7.86 -24.30 9.13
CA ASP A 64 6.62 -24.51 8.40
C ASP A 64 5.56 -23.62 9.05
N VAL A 65 5.26 -22.50 8.40
CA VAL A 65 4.19 -21.58 8.78
C VAL A 65 2.87 -22.29 8.51
N THR A 66 2.55 -23.25 9.35
CA THR A 66 1.26 -23.93 9.40
C THR A 66 0.34 -23.11 10.27
N GLU A 67 -0.14 -22.00 9.72
CA GLU A 67 -1.39 -21.35 10.11
C GLU A 67 -1.70 -20.28 9.04
N VAL A 68 -2.05 -20.74 7.84
CA VAL A 68 -2.74 -19.88 6.88
C VAL A 68 -4.14 -19.66 7.46
N GLU A 69 -4.26 -18.68 8.35
CA GLU A 69 -5.55 -18.07 8.63
C GLU A 69 -6.11 -17.67 7.26
N TYR A 70 -7.22 -18.30 6.85
CA TYR A 70 -7.95 -17.92 5.63
C TYR A 70 -8.49 -16.50 5.84
N ARG A 71 -7.61 -15.50 5.73
CA ARG A 71 -7.96 -14.09 5.72
C ARG A 71 -8.81 -13.91 4.48
N ARG A 72 -10.12 -13.93 4.68
CA ARG A 72 -11.09 -13.71 3.60
C ARG A 72 -10.73 -12.42 2.92
N VAL A 73 -10.35 -12.50 1.65
CA VAL A 73 -10.12 -11.33 0.81
C VAL A 73 -11.46 -10.60 0.74
N ARG A 74 -11.53 -9.43 1.36
CA ARG A 74 -12.71 -8.57 1.26
C ARG A 74 -12.61 -7.85 -0.07
N LEU A 75 -13.56 -8.14 -0.97
CA LEU A 75 -13.66 -7.42 -2.23
C LEU A 75 -14.02 -5.96 -1.95
N GLU A 76 -13.39 -5.05 -2.68
CA GLU A 76 -13.70 -3.63 -2.61
C GLU A 76 -15.09 -3.39 -3.21
N ARG A 77 -15.97 -2.67 -2.51
CA ARG A 77 -17.33 -2.41 -3.00
C ARG A 77 -17.33 -1.16 -3.86
N VAL A 78 -17.70 -1.29 -5.13
CA VAL A 78 -17.59 -0.20 -6.11
C VAL A 78 -18.95 0.21 -6.67
N LEU A 79 -19.16 1.52 -6.79
CA LEU A 79 -20.31 2.12 -7.44
C LEU A 79 -19.88 2.77 -8.75
N LEU A 80 -20.56 2.45 -9.84
CA LEU A 80 -20.20 2.95 -11.17
C LEU A 80 -21.01 4.21 -11.51
N VAL A 81 -20.39 5.17 -12.19
CA VAL A 81 -21.09 6.36 -12.66
C VAL A 81 -20.67 6.73 -14.08
N GLY A 82 -21.64 7.00 -14.94
CA GLY A 82 -21.41 7.37 -16.34
C GLY A 82 -22.18 8.61 -16.75
N VAL A 83 -21.54 9.48 -17.54
CA VAL A 83 -22.21 10.57 -18.24
C VAL A 83 -22.20 10.29 -19.72
N TRP A 84 -23.36 10.33 -20.36
CA TRP A 84 -23.44 10.20 -21.82
C TRP A 84 -23.94 11.50 -22.44
N THR A 85 -23.23 11.94 -23.48
CA THR A 85 -23.49 13.20 -24.19
C THR A 85 -24.22 13.01 -25.51
N SER A 86 -23.95 11.90 -26.19
CA SER A 86 -24.51 11.54 -27.48
C SER A 86 -24.98 10.09 -27.48
N GLY A 87 -25.70 9.70 -28.53
CA GLY A 87 -26.20 8.34 -28.69
C GLY A 87 -27.43 8.03 -27.84
N THR A 88 -27.63 6.75 -27.55
CA THR A 88 -28.81 6.23 -26.84
C THR A 88 -28.46 5.79 -25.42
N LEU A 89 -29.47 5.77 -24.55
CA LEU A 89 -29.35 5.23 -23.19
C LEU A 89 -28.77 3.81 -23.20
N SER A 90 -29.21 2.96 -24.13
CA SER A 90 -28.74 1.58 -24.25
C SER A 90 -27.24 1.46 -24.59
N GLN A 91 -26.66 2.45 -25.27
CA GLN A 91 -25.21 2.50 -25.50
C GLN A 91 -24.47 2.86 -24.21
N ALA A 92 -24.97 3.85 -23.45
CA ALA A 92 -24.41 4.21 -22.15
C ALA A 92 -24.46 3.05 -21.15
N GLU A 93 -25.60 2.34 -21.07
CA GLU A 93 -25.77 1.15 -20.23
C GLU A 93 -24.89 -0.02 -20.67
N ARG A 94 -24.52 -0.09 -21.97
CA ARG A 94 -23.58 -1.09 -22.47
C ARG A 94 -22.17 -0.76 -22.01
N SER A 95 -21.75 0.50 -22.15
CA SER A 95 -20.44 0.99 -21.67
C SER A 95 -20.29 0.73 -20.17
N LEU A 96 -21.32 1.04 -19.38
CA LEU A 96 -21.28 0.83 -17.93
C LEU A 96 -21.23 -0.66 -17.55
N ARG A 97 -21.90 -1.54 -18.31
CA ARG A 97 -21.82 -3.00 -18.10
C ARG A 97 -20.43 -3.56 -18.44
N GLU A 98 -19.78 -3.03 -19.46
CA GLU A 98 -18.39 -3.37 -19.76
C GLU A 98 -17.47 -2.93 -18.61
N LEU A 99 -17.61 -1.69 -18.13
CA LEU A 99 -16.86 -1.20 -16.98
C LEU A 99 -17.08 -2.07 -15.73
N ALA A 100 -18.31 -2.55 -15.50
CA ALA A 100 -18.61 -3.48 -14.42
C ALA A 100 -17.81 -4.78 -14.53
N GLN A 101 -17.75 -5.39 -15.72
CA GLN A 101 -16.99 -6.62 -15.96
C GLN A 101 -15.48 -6.42 -15.73
N LEU A 102 -14.96 -5.24 -16.11
CA LEU A 102 -13.56 -4.89 -15.85
C LEU A 102 -13.29 -4.76 -14.35
N ALA A 103 -14.17 -4.07 -13.62
CA ALA A 103 -14.05 -3.91 -12.17
C ALA A 103 -14.15 -5.25 -11.42
N GLU A 104 -15.07 -6.14 -11.83
CA GLU A 104 -15.20 -7.49 -11.28
C GLU A 104 -13.94 -8.33 -11.51
N THR A 105 -13.37 -8.26 -12.72
CA THR A 105 -12.11 -8.95 -13.04
C THR A 105 -10.94 -8.41 -12.23
N ALA A 106 -10.95 -7.13 -11.87
CA ALA A 106 -9.97 -6.49 -11.01
C ALA A 106 -10.16 -6.81 -9.50
N GLY A 107 -11.13 -7.65 -9.13
CA GLY A 107 -11.36 -8.05 -7.74
C GLY A 107 -12.25 -7.09 -6.94
N SER A 108 -13.10 -6.32 -7.62
CA SER A 108 -14.11 -5.47 -6.99
C SER A 108 -15.51 -6.10 -7.03
N ALA A 109 -16.36 -5.76 -6.07
CA ALA A 109 -17.78 -6.11 -6.05
C ALA A 109 -18.62 -4.90 -6.47
N VAL A 110 -19.22 -4.95 -7.66
CA VAL A 110 -20.07 -3.86 -8.17
C VAL A 110 -21.41 -3.85 -7.44
N VAL A 111 -21.68 -2.78 -6.68
CA VAL A 111 -22.92 -2.66 -5.89
C VAL A 111 -24.05 -1.97 -6.66
N GLY A 112 -23.71 -1.26 -7.74
CA GLY A 112 -24.68 -0.56 -8.57
C GLY A 112 -24.02 0.35 -9.59
N GLY A 113 -24.84 0.95 -10.44
CA GLY A 113 -24.41 1.87 -11.48
C GLY A 113 -25.44 2.97 -11.71
N VAL A 114 -24.96 4.18 -11.94
CA VAL A 114 -25.80 5.34 -12.25
C VAL A 114 -25.35 5.94 -13.56
N VAL A 115 -26.30 6.21 -14.44
CA VAL A 115 -26.05 6.92 -15.69
C VAL A 115 -26.77 8.27 -15.66
N GLN A 116 -26.13 9.32 -16.18
CA GLN A 116 -26.73 10.65 -16.32
C GLN A 116 -26.60 11.20 -17.75
N ARG A 117 -27.72 11.65 -18.33
CA ARG A 117 -27.72 12.38 -19.61
C ARG A 117 -27.31 13.82 -19.38
N ARG A 118 -26.36 14.34 -20.17
CA ARG A 118 -26.00 15.77 -20.22
C ARG A 118 -25.58 16.17 -21.63
N ASN A 119 -25.57 17.47 -21.94
CA ASN A 119 -24.98 17.93 -23.21
C ASN A 119 -23.44 17.86 -23.18
N ALA A 120 -22.86 18.12 -22.01
CA ALA A 120 -21.43 18.00 -21.73
C ALA A 120 -21.22 17.62 -20.26
N PRO A 121 -20.11 16.97 -19.91
CA PRO A 121 -19.71 16.76 -18.52
C PRO A 121 -19.61 18.08 -17.77
N ASP A 122 -19.99 18.07 -16.49
CA ASP A 122 -19.86 19.23 -15.62
C ASP A 122 -18.39 19.56 -15.36
N PRO A 123 -17.93 20.81 -15.55
CA PRO A 123 -16.53 21.15 -15.36
C PRO A 123 -16.06 20.98 -13.90
N ALA A 124 -16.97 21.05 -12.93
CA ALA A 124 -16.63 20.89 -11.52
C ALA A 124 -16.80 19.45 -11.02
N THR A 125 -17.87 18.76 -11.43
CA THR A 125 -18.28 17.49 -10.79
C THR A 125 -18.45 16.32 -11.75
N TYR A 126 -18.18 16.49 -13.05
CA TYR A 126 -18.46 15.54 -14.13
C TYR A 126 -19.96 15.22 -14.33
N VAL A 127 -20.68 14.78 -13.30
CA VAL A 127 -22.11 14.45 -13.31
C VAL A 127 -23.05 15.62 -12.99
N GLY A 128 -22.58 16.65 -12.28
CA GLY A 128 -23.38 17.76 -11.73
C GLY A 128 -23.54 17.71 -10.23
N SER A 129 -23.60 18.88 -9.58
CA SER A 129 -23.65 19.01 -8.12
C SER A 129 -24.87 18.31 -7.47
N GLY A 130 -26.06 18.41 -8.07
CA GLY A 130 -27.25 17.70 -7.58
C GLY A 130 -27.06 16.20 -7.60
N LYS A 131 -26.60 15.67 -8.73
CA LYS A 131 -26.36 14.23 -8.91
C LYS A 131 -25.20 13.71 -8.06
N ALA A 132 -24.17 14.51 -7.83
CA ALA A 132 -23.07 14.17 -6.93
C ALA A 132 -23.54 14.04 -5.46
N ASN A 133 -24.50 14.87 -5.03
CA ASN A 133 -25.12 14.70 -3.71
C ASN A 133 -25.97 13.43 -3.62
N GLU A 134 -26.75 13.10 -4.65
CA GLU A 134 -27.47 11.82 -4.73
C GLU A 134 -26.49 10.63 -4.70
N LEU A 135 -25.35 10.76 -5.39
CA LEU A 135 -24.30 9.74 -5.42
C LEU A 135 -23.71 9.50 -4.04
N ARG A 136 -23.48 10.55 -3.25
CA ARG A 136 -23.06 10.42 -1.84
C ARG A 136 -24.06 9.61 -1.03
N ASP A 137 -25.35 9.86 -1.21
CA ASP A 137 -26.40 9.17 -0.44
C ASP A 137 -26.52 7.69 -0.88
N LEU A 138 -26.31 7.41 -2.18
CA LEU A 138 -26.19 6.05 -2.71
C LEU A 138 -24.97 5.33 -2.15
N VAL A 139 -23.81 5.99 -2.09
CA VAL A 139 -22.59 5.42 -1.50
C VAL A 139 -22.80 5.08 -0.03
N ARG A 140 -23.45 5.95 0.74
CA ARG A 140 -23.77 5.71 2.16
C ARG A 140 -24.73 4.56 2.38
N SER A 141 -25.78 4.46 1.56
CA SER A 141 -26.80 3.42 1.68
C SER A 141 -26.32 2.05 1.15
N SER A 142 -25.53 2.04 0.08
CA SER A 142 -24.95 0.82 -0.48
C SER A 142 -23.67 0.36 0.23
N GLY A 143 -23.04 1.23 1.02
CA GLY A 143 -21.74 0.96 1.64
C GLY A 143 -20.65 0.72 0.59
N ALA A 144 -20.59 1.57 -0.43
CA ALA A 144 -19.52 1.52 -1.42
C ALA A 144 -18.25 2.16 -0.84
N ASP A 145 -17.10 1.55 -1.12
CA ASP A 145 -15.78 2.03 -0.71
C ASP A 145 -15.15 2.94 -1.77
N THR A 146 -15.54 2.76 -3.04
CA THR A 146 -14.99 3.47 -4.20
C THR A 146 -16.07 3.77 -5.24
N VAL A 147 -15.94 4.91 -5.91
CA VAL A 147 -16.72 5.28 -7.09
C VAL A 147 -15.83 5.22 -8.34
N ILE A 148 -16.28 4.53 -9.38
CA ILE A 148 -15.58 4.46 -10.67
C ILE A 148 -16.37 5.22 -11.73
N CYS A 149 -15.71 6.19 -12.39
CA CYS A 149 -16.28 7.02 -13.44
C CYS A 149 -15.98 6.44 -14.83
N ASP A 150 -16.99 6.38 -15.68
CA ASP A 150 -16.90 5.83 -17.05
C ASP A 150 -16.08 6.69 -18.02
N GLY A 151 -15.92 7.97 -17.70
CA GLY A 151 -15.14 8.91 -18.51
C GLY A 151 -13.93 9.43 -17.74
N GLU A 152 -13.00 10.03 -18.49
CA GLU A 152 -11.81 10.68 -17.95
C GLU A 152 -12.18 11.90 -17.09
N LEU A 153 -11.57 12.00 -15.91
CA LEU A 153 -11.77 13.12 -15.01
C LEU A 153 -10.55 14.04 -15.06
N SER A 154 -10.80 15.34 -15.11
CA SER A 154 -9.75 16.32 -14.80
C SER A 154 -9.39 16.23 -13.30
N PRO A 155 -8.16 16.61 -12.91
CA PRO A 155 -7.75 16.61 -11.51
C PRO A 155 -8.66 17.45 -10.59
N GLY A 156 -9.26 18.51 -11.13
CA GLY A 156 -10.23 19.33 -10.41
C GLY A 156 -11.56 18.60 -10.17
N GLN A 157 -12.05 17.88 -11.18
CA GLN A 157 -13.28 17.07 -11.05
C GLN A 157 -13.11 15.93 -10.07
N LEU A 158 -11.97 15.23 -10.13
CA LEU A 158 -11.67 14.12 -9.22
C LEU A 158 -11.70 14.58 -7.76
N ARG A 159 -10.95 15.64 -7.43
CA ARG A 159 -10.92 16.21 -6.05
C ARG A 159 -12.30 16.66 -5.60
N THR A 160 -13.03 17.35 -6.46
CA THR A 160 -14.37 17.85 -6.13
C THR A 160 -15.35 16.70 -5.88
N LEU A 161 -15.28 15.63 -6.66
CA LEU A 161 -16.11 14.45 -6.46
C LEU A 161 -15.74 13.70 -5.17
N GLU A 162 -14.46 13.50 -4.88
CA GLU A 162 -14.00 12.91 -3.62
C GLU A 162 -14.48 13.73 -2.41
N ASP A 163 -14.41 15.07 -2.51
CA ASP A 163 -14.88 15.98 -1.48
C ASP A 163 -16.39 15.89 -1.25
N ILE A 164 -17.19 15.63 -2.28
CA ILE A 164 -18.65 15.51 -2.14
C ILE A 164 -19.04 14.13 -1.65
N VAL A 165 -18.50 13.08 -2.27
CA VAL A 165 -18.93 11.69 -2.05
C VAL A 165 -18.28 11.08 -0.80
N LYS A 166 -17.11 11.58 -0.38
CA LYS A 166 -16.34 11.14 0.80
C LYS A 166 -15.78 9.72 0.72
N VAL A 167 -15.60 9.21 -0.50
CA VAL A 167 -14.94 7.94 -0.79
C VAL A 167 -13.97 8.13 -1.95
N LYS A 168 -13.12 7.14 -2.21
CA LYS A 168 -12.14 7.20 -3.31
C LYS A 168 -12.87 7.28 -4.65
N VAL A 169 -12.40 8.15 -5.53
CA VAL A 169 -12.92 8.26 -6.91
C VAL A 169 -11.82 7.87 -7.88
N VAL A 170 -12.15 6.97 -8.80
CA VAL A 170 -11.26 6.53 -9.88
C VAL A 170 -11.97 6.81 -11.19
N ASP A 171 -11.22 7.20 -12.22
CA ASP A 171 -11.76 7.28 -13.57
C ASP A 171 -11.40 6.02 -14.37
N ARG A 172 -11.70 6.02 -15.66
CA ARG A 172 -11.48 4.86 -16.52
C ARG A 172 -10.00 4.61 -16.86
N THR A 173 -9.10 5.55 -16.54
CA THR A 173 -7.67 5.52 -16.90
C THR A 173 -6.81 4.91 -15.81
#